data_AF-A0A519NHY6-F1
#
_entry.id   AF-A0A519NHY6-F1
#
_cell.length_a   1.000
_cell.length_b   1.000
_cell.length_c   1.000
_cell.angle_alpha   90.00
_cell.angle_beta   90.00
_cell.angle_gamma   90.00
#
_symmetry.space_group_name_H-M   'P 1'
#
loop_
_entity.id
_entity.type
_entity.pdbx_description
1 polymer ?
#
loop_
_entity_poly.entity_id
_entity_poly.type
_entity_poly.pdbx_seq_one_letter_code
_entity_poly.pdbx_strand_id
1 'polypeptide(L)'
;MKKLILLLIGILAISCSGDDSNSGKKYLPTAILSSTGQFTLDYDSERRLSNLTVVGNEAYDFTYEGDRVATITKLGGNGQGIYTFTYEGETITAYNFNGQTYPVVYNQPANILNNGIELYENGELKSCRENDGDVVIFTYDHSQKGAWHNGNDFIVPLLIINPEAYQFAIYLSRPALANFAVAGNLYTTTYEPNNRNLPQMAYFVGSQNEVVAQYEYQNL
;
A
#
# COMPACT_ATOMS: atom_id res chain seq x y z
N MET A 1 -0.71 -68.65 29.97
CA MET A 1 -1.42 -67.84 28.95
C MET A 1 -1.41 -66.39 29.38
N LYS A 2 -0.96 -65.50 28.49
CA LYS A 2 -1.37 -64.09 28.26
C LYS A 2 -1.42 -63.14 29.47
N LYS A 3 -0.87 -61.92 29.46
CA LYS A 3 0.01 -61.15 28.59
C LYS A 3 0.34 -59.90 29.42
N LEU A 4 1.61 -59.50 29.43
CA LEU A 4 2.07 -58.18 29.85
C LEU A 4 1.30 -57.11 29.05
N ILE A 5 0.74 -56.08 29.70
CA ILE A 5 0.38 -54.83 29.02
C ILE A 5 1.06 -53.69 29.78
N LEU A 6 2.05 -53.15 29.08
CA LEU A 6 2.85 -51.99 29.40
C LEU A 6 2.17 -50.77 28.76
N LEU A 7 2.24 -49.64 29.48
CA LEU A 7 2.66 -48.34 28.97
C LEU A 7 1.67 -47.35 28.29
N LEU A 8 1.64 -46.19 28.94
CA LEU A 8 1.65 -44.79 28.46
C LEU A 8 0.65 -44.26 27.40
N ILE A 9 -0.03 -43.20 27.84
CA ILE A 9 -0.06 -41.83 27.29
C ILE A 9 -0.27 -41.68 25.78
N GLY A 10 -1.41 -41.09 25.44
CA GLY A 10 -1.69 -40.56 24.11
C GLY A 10 -2.94 -39.68 24.11
N ILE A 11 -2.94 -38.62 24.91
CA ILE A 11 -3.82 -37.48 24.69
C ILE A 11 -3.40 -36.87 23.35
N LEU A 12 -4.04 -37.27 22.27
CA LEU A 12 -4.00 -36.52 21.02
C LEU A 12 -5.14 -35.51 21.07
N ALA A 13 -4.82 -34.35 21.65
CA ALA A 13 -5.45 -33.12 21.25
C ALA A 13 -5.26 -32.99 19.73
N ILE A 14 -6.36 -33.05 18.99
CA ILE A 14 -6.42 -32.55 17.62
C ILE A 14 -6.34 -31.03 17.75
N SER A 15 -5.12 -30.53 17.93
CA SER A 15 -4.76 -29.19 17.51
C SER A 15 -4.67 -29.29 15.98
N CYS A 16 -5.75 -28.94 15.31
CA CYS A 16 -5.61 -28.40 13.96
C CYS A 16 -4.93 -27.03 14.13
N SER A 17 -3.61 -27.03 14.20
CA SER A 17 -2.82 -25.93 13.67
C SER A 17 -3.05 -25.92 12.17
N GLY A 18 -4.16 -25.30 11.75
CA GLY A 18 -4.35 -24.86 10.39
C GLY A 18 -3.41 -23.69 10.14
N ASP A 19 -2.12 -23.99 10.03
CA ASP A 19 -1.14 -23.14 9.36
C ASP A 19 -1.55 -23.12 7.88
N ASP A 20 -2.56 -22.31 7.58
CA ASP A 20 -2.89 -21.86 6.22
C ASP A 20 -1.78 -20.88 5.79
N SER A 21 -0.58 -21.41 5.67
CA SER A 21 0.46 -20.83 4.82
C SER A 21 -0.05 -20.98 3.39
N ASN A 22 -0.88 -20.03 2.99
CA ASN A 22 -1.50 -19.99 1.68
C ASN A 22 -0.38 -19.84 0.64
N SER A 23 0.14 -20.98 0.20
CA SER A 23 1.09 -21.18 -0.91
C SER A 23 0.45 -20.88 -2.28
N GLY A 24 -0.72 -20.23 -2.25
CA GLY A 24 -1.41 -19.72 -3.43
C GLY A 24 -0.55 -18.74 -4.21
N LYS A 25 -0.75 -18.78 -5.53
CA LYS A 25 -0.21 -17.81 -6.48
C LYS A 25 -0.54 -16.39 -6.02
N LYS A 26 0.48 -15.58 -5.75
CA LYS A 26 0.33 -14.16 -5.42
C LYS A 26 0.49 -13.37 -6.71
N TYR A 27 -0.58 -12.69 -7.10
CA TYR A 27 -0.56 -11.79 -8.24
C TYR A 27 -0.38 -10.38 -7.74
N LEU A 28 0.62 -9.70 -8.29
CA LEU A 28 1.00 -8.33 -7.96
C LEU A 28 1.02 -7.51 -9.26
N PRO A 29 0.56 -6.25 -9.24
CA PRO A 29 0.51 -5.44 -10.45
C PRO A 29 1.92 -4.99 -10.84
N THR A 30 2.31 -5.18 -12.08
CA THR A 30 3.65 -4.79 -12.60
C THR A 30 3.61 -3.48 -13.37
N ALA A 31 2.44 -3.12 -13.90
CA ALA A 31 2.23 -1.86 -14.57
C ALA A 31 0.81 -1.35 -14.36
N ILE A 32 0.68 -0.03 -14.35
CA ILE A 32 -0.58 0.69 -14.32
C ILE A 32 -0.51 1.75 -15.41
N LEU A 33 -1.47 1.73 -16.32
CA LEU A 33 -1.63 2.74 -17.34
C LEU A 33 -2.88 3.55 -17.03
N SER A 34 -2.73 4.86 -16.83
CA SER A 34 -3.84 5.78 -16.63
C SER A 34 -3.78 6.96 -17.60
N SER A 35 -4.84 7.76 -17.64
CA SER A 35 -4.82 9.04 -18.35
C SER A 35 -3.85 10.06 -17.75
N THR A 36 -3.39 9.84 -16.51
CA THR A 36 -2.43 10.71 -15.82
C THR A 36 -0.97 10.25 -15.96
N GLY A 37 -0.74 9.03 -16.46
CA GLY A 37 0.61 8.53 -16.72
C GLY A 37 0.71 7.01 -16.69
N GLN A 38 1.95 6.53 -16.73
CA GLN A 38 2.27 5.10 -16.58
C GLN A 38 3.15 4.91 -15.35
N PHE A 39 2.81 3.89 -14.56
CA PHE A 39 3.60 3.44 -13.41
C PHE A 39 4.09 2.03 -13.68
N THR A 40 5.34 1.73 -13.32
CA THR A 40 5.90 0.37 -13.33
C THR A 40 6.37 0.00 -11.94
N LEU A 41 6.15 -1.26 -11.57
CA LEU A 41 6.42 -1.79 -10.24
C LEU A 41 7.28 -3.05 -10.36
N ASP A 42 8.45 -3.01 -9.75
CA ASP A 42 9.35 -4.16 -9.64
C ASP A 42 9.41 -4.66 -8.21
N TYR A 43 9.79 -5.93 -8.05
CA TYR A 43 9.70 -6.64 -6.78
C TYR A 43 11.01 -7.33 -6.41
N ASP A 44 11.28 -7.41 -5.12
CA ASP A 44 12.37 -8.22 -4.60
C ASP A 44 12.04 -9.72 -4.56
N SER A 45 13.00 -10.54 -4.14
CA SER A 45 12.82 -12.00 -4.02
C SER A 45 11.77 -12.43 -2.99
N GLU A 46 11.39 -11.54 -2.08
CA GLU A 46 10.33 -11.76 -1.09
C GLU A 46 8.97 -11.22 -1.57
N ARG A 47 8.91 -10.75 -2.83
CA ARG A 47 7.72 -10.21 -3.50
C ARG A 47 7.22 -8.91 -2.87
N ARG A 48 8.11 -8.12 -2.26
CA ARG A 48 7.84 -6.74 -1.82
C ARG A 48 8.22 -5.78 -2.93
N LEU A 49 7.52 -4.66 -3.03
CA LEU A 49 7.82 -3.60 -3.98
C LEU A 49 9.26 -3.11 -3.78
N SER A 50 10.16 -3.32 -4.74
CA SER A 50 11.55 -2.86 -4.65
C SER A 50 11.79 -1.57 -5.42
N ASN A 51 11.06 -1.36 -6.52
CA ASN A 51 11.11 -0.14 -7.31
C ASN A 51 9.71 0.26 -7.77
N LEU A 52 9.43 1.56 -7.70
CA LEU A 52 8.27 2.19 -8.33
C LEU A 52 8.79 3.30 -9.25
N THR A 53 8.53 3.17 -10.54
CA THR A 53 8.89 4.19 -11.53
C THR A 53 7.63 4.85 -12.07
N VAL A 54 7.60 6.18 -12.00
CA VAL A 54 6.62 7.04 -12.66
C VAL A 54 7.23 7.57 -13.94
N VAL A 55 6.73 7.09 -15.09
CA VAL A 55 7.31 7.40 -16.39
C VAL A 55 7.37 8.92 -16.59
N GLY A 56 8.58 9.43 -16.85
CA GLY A 56 8.84 10.84 -17.14
C GLY A 56 9.07 11.75 -15.93
N ASN A 57 8.91 11.26 -14.69
CA ASN A 57 8.92 12.11 -13.50
C ASN A 57 9.94 11.67 -12.45
N GLU A 58 9.66 10.55 -11.77
CA GLU A 58 10.30 10.18 -10.51
C GLU A 58 10.38 8.65 -10.38
N ALA A 59 11.38 8.16 -9.64
CA ALA A 59 11.47 6.76 -9.27
C ALA A 59 11.81 6.63 -7.78
N TYR A 60 11.34 5.55 -7.19
CA TYR A 60 11.47 5.26 -5.76
C TYR A 60 12.02 3.85 -5.60
N ASP A 61 13.19 3.73 -4.98
CA ASP A 61 13.72 2.44 -4.55
C ASP A 61 13.40 2.21 -3.08
N PHE A 62 12.94 1.01 -2.76
CA PHE A 62 12.53 0.64 -1.40
C PHE A 62 13.48 -0.42 -0.85
N THR A 63 13.86 -0.26 0.42
CA THR A 63 14.49 -1.33 1.20
C THR A 63 13.67 -1.62 2.44
N TYR A 64 13.90 -2.79 3.04
CA TYR A 64 13.04 -3.32 4.09
C TYR A 64 13.83 -3.84 5.28
N GLU A 65 13.25 -3.70 6.47
CA GLU A 65 13.62 -4.42 7.69
C GLU A 65 12.43 -5.30 8.09
N GLY A 66 12.52 -6.60 7.81
CA GLY A 66 11.34 -7.47 7.83
C GLY A 66 10.33 -7.02 6.76
N ASP A 67 9.05 -6.89 7.11
CA ASP A 67 8.01 -6.43 6.16
C ASP A 67 7.87 -4.91 6.08
N ARG A 68 8.63 -4.15 6.88
CA ARG A 68 8.50 -2.70 7.00
C ARG A 68 9.48 -1.99 6.07
N VAL A 69 9.03 -0.91 5.44
CA VAL A 69 9.91 -0.04 4.63
C VAL A 69 10.95 0.60 5.54
N ALA A 70 12.21 0.23 5.38
CA ALA A 70 13.33 0.81 6.13
C ALA A 70 13.80 2.11 5.49
N THR A 71 13.97 2.10 4.16
CA THR A 71 14.36 3.29 3.41
C THR A 71 13.57 3.45 2.12
N ILE A 72 13.40 4.71 1.71
CA ILE A 72 13.01 5.08 0.35
C ILE A 72 14.11 5.95 -0.23
N THR A 73 14.64 5.56 -1.39
CA THR A 73 15.52 6.41 -2.19
C THR A 73 14.70 7.05 -3.30
N LYS A 74 14.49 8.36 -3.21
CA LYS A 74 13.83 9.14 -4.25
C LYS A 74 14.87 9.57 -5.29
N LEU A 75 14.70 9.15 -6.54
CA LEU A 75 15.69 9.31 -7.61
C LEU A 75 15.46 10.50 -8.55
N GLY A 76 14.37 11.25 -8.41
CA GLY A 76 14.06 12.43 -9.23
C GLY A 76 13.13 13.41 -8.51
N GLY A 77 12.88 14.56 -9.12
CA GLY A 77 11.99 15.59 -8.58
C GLY A 77 12.55 16.35 -7.36
N ASN A 78 11.66 17.08 -6.68
CA ASN A 78 12.02 17.82 -5.46
C ASN A 78 12.19 16.85 -4.28
N GLY A 79 13.22 17.07 -3.46
CA GLY A 79 13.52 16.19 -2.32
C GLY A 79 14.23 14.89 -2.73
N GLN A 80 15.01 14.89 -3.81
CA GLN A 80 15.84 13.73 -4.16
C GLN A 80 16.78 13.36 -3.00
N GLY A 81 16.87 12.07 -2.68
CA GLY A 81 17.77 11.55 -1.64
C GLY A 81 17.23 10.30 -0.95
N ILE A 82 17.89 9.91 0.13
CA ILE A 82 17.55 8.73 0.92
C ILE A 82 16.80 9.17 2.17
N TYR A 83 15.61 8.60 2.34
CA TYR A 83 14.76 8.76 3.51
C TYR A 83 14.84 7.47 4.32
N THR A 84 15.22 7.58 5.60
CA THR A 84 15.31 6.43 6.51
C THR A 84 14.26 6.56 7.60
N PHE A 85 13.43 5.54 7.79
CA PHE A 85 12.31 5.60 8.72
C PHE A 85 12.67 5.01 10.10
N THR A 86 12.16 5.65 11.15
CA THR A 86 12.24 5.17 12.52
C THR A 86 10.86 4.74 12.99
N TYR A 87 10.79 3.60 13.66
CA TYR A 87 9.55 2.99 14.11
C TYR A 87 9.47 2.85 15.63
N GLU A 88 8.24 2.92 16.16
CA GLU A 88 7.88 2.41 17.47
C GLU A 88 6.76 1.38 17.28
N GLY A 89 7.07 0.10 17.49
CA GLY A 89 6.17 -0.97 17.03
C GLY A 89 6.04 -0.92 15.50
N GLU A 90 4.80 -0.97 14.99
CA GLU A 90 4.50 -0.87 13.54
C GLU A 90 4.36 0.59 13.04
N THR A 91 4.42 1.57 13.93
CA THR A 91 4.13 2.97 13.61
C THR A 91 5.42 3.74 13.29
N ILE A 92 5.44 4.49 12.19
CA ILE A 92 6.55 5.39 11.87
C ILE A 92 6.47 6.62 12.79
N THR A 93 7.52 6.88 13.55
CA THR A 93 7.57 8.02 14.49
C THR A 93 8.46 9.15 14.01
N ALA A 94 9.41 8.86 13.10
CA ALA A 94 10.26 9.85 12.49
C ALA A 94 10.84 9.35 11.16
N TYR A 95 11.41 10.26 10.38
CA TYR A 95 12.31 9.91 9.28
C TYR A 95 13.54 10.81 9.29
N ASN A 96 14.67 10.28 8.83
CA ASN A 96 15.90 11.03 8.60
C ASN A 96 16.05 11.33 7.10
N PHE A 97 16.38 12.59 6.78
CA PHE A 97 16.72 13.04 5.44
C PHE A 97 17.88 14.03 5.53
N ASN A 98 18.96 13.78 4.79
CA ASN A 98 20.18 14.60 4.80
C ASN A 98 20.77 14.86 6.21
N GLY A 99 20.72 13.86 7.09
CA GLY A 99 21.24 13.94 8.45
C GLY A 99 20.34 14.68 9.43
N GLN A 100 19.21 15.22 8.98
CA GLN A 100 18.19 15.83 9.84
C GLN A 100 17.04 14.86 10.08
N THR A 101 16.61 14.74 11.33
CA THR A 101 15.46 13.92 11.72
C THR A 101 14.20 14.77 11.85
N TYR A 102 13.13 14.32 11.21
CA TYR A 102 11.82 14.95 11.20
C TYR A 102 10.82 14.04 11.92
N PRO A 103 10.07 14.55 12.91
CA PRO A 103 9.03 13.76 13.56
C PRO A 103 7.87 13.50 12.59
N VAL A 104 7.22 12.35 12.75
CA VAL A 104 5.98 12.00 12.05
C VAL A 104 4.84 12.01 13.05
N VAL A 105 3.82 12.82 12.77
CA VAL A 105 2.62 12.93 13.61
C VAL A 105 1.37 12.73 12.77
N TYR A 106 0.67 11.64 13.04
CA TYR A 106 -0.59 11.28 12.39
C TYR A 106 -1.79 11.96 13.02
N ASN A 107 -2.92 11.97 12.29
CA ASN A 107 -4.22 12.44 12.77
C ASN A 107 -4.19 13.90 13.22
N GLN A 108 -3.29 14.68 12.60
CA GLN A 108 -3.21 16.11 12.74
C GLN A 108 -3.39 16.74 11.35
N PRO A 109 -4.64 16.90 10.88
CA PRO A 109 -4.90 17.36 9.52
C PRO A 109 -4.37 18.77 9.24
N ALA A 110 -3.96 19.55 10.24
CA ALA A 110 -3.30 20.84 10.05
C ALA A 110 -1.76 20.74 9.93
N ASN A 111 -1.18 19.56 10.16
CA ASN A 111 0.26 19.36 10.12
C ASN A 111 0.75 19.18 8.68
N ILE A 112 1.27 20.27 8.11
CA ILE A 112 1.85 20.28 6.76
C ILE A 112 3.17 19.53 6.65
N LEU A 113 3.91 19.30 7.75
CA LEU A 113 5.21 18.62 7.71
C LEU A 113 5.09 17.13 7.42
N ASN A 114 3.92 16.55 7.66
CA ASN A 114 3.63 15.14 7.39
C ASN A 114 2.38 15.00 6.51
N ASN A 115 2.14 15.99 5.64
CA ASN A 115 1.08 15.98 4.62
C ASN A 115 -0.32 15.68 5.18
N GLY A 116 -0.59 16.10 6.43
CA GLY A 116 -1.89 15.94 7.08
C GLY A 116 -2.42 14.50 7.10
N ILE A 117 -1.55 13.49 7.13
CA ILE A 117 -1.96 12.07 7.04
C ILE A 117 -2.84 11.69 8.23
N GLU A 118 -4.05 11.24 7.94
CA GLU A 118 -4.94 10.59 8.91
C GLU A 118 -5.15 9.13 8.51
N LEU A 119 -5.21 8.27 9.52
CA LEU A 119 -5.41 6.83 9.34
C LEU A 119 -6.73 6.40 10.00
N TYR A 120 -7.35 5.36 9.46
CA TYR A 120 -8.38 4.61 10.16
C TYR A 120 -7.77 3.81 11.31
N GLU A 121 -8.62 3.33 12.24
CA GLU A 121 -8.16 2.52 13.39
C GLU A 121 -7.44 1.22 12.97
N ASN A 122 -7.75 0.71 11.77
CA ASN A 122 -7.09 -0.46 11.18
C ASN A 122 -5.76 -0.12 10.48
N GLY A 123 -5.31 1.14 10.50
CA GLY A 123 -4.06 1.61 9.89
C GLY A 123 -4.17 2.02 8.42
N GLU A 124 -5.33 1.87 7.77
CA GLU A 124 -5.50 2.28 6.38
C GLU A 124 -5.54 3.80 6.24
N LEU A 125 -5.07 4.31 5.09
CA LEU A 125 -5.08 5.74 4.80
C LEU A 125 -6.52 6.26 4.70
N LYS A 126 -6.89 7.19 5.59
CA LYS A 126 -8.20 7.84 5.60
C LYS A 126 -8.18 9.15 4.80
N SER A 127 -7.15 9.96 5.01
CA SER A 127 -6.98 11.23 4.31
C SER A 127 -5.53 11.69 4.32
N CYS A 128 -5.19 12.58 3.40
CA CYS A 128 -3.93 13.31 3.37
C CYS A 128 -4.14 14.68 2.72
N ARG A 129 -3.07 15.46 2.63
CA ARG A 129 -3.04 16.75 1.93
C ARG A 129 -2.10 16.74 0.74
N GLU A 130 -2.51 17.47 -0.28
CA GLU A 130 -1.70 17.83 -1.44
C GLU A 130 -0.77 19.01 -1.13
N ASN A 131 0.14 19.31 -2.05
CA ASN A 131 1.09 20.42 -1.91
C ASN A 131 0.41 21.80 -1.84
N ASP A 132 -0.74 21.97 -2.49
CA ASP A 132 -1.54 23.20 -2.45
C ASP A 132 -2.43 23.31 -1.21
N GLY A 133 -2.43 22.27 -0.37
CA GLY A 133 -3.20 22.19 0.86
C GLY A 133 -4.58 21.56 0.71
N ASP A 134 -4.98 21.14 -0.49
CA ASP A 134 -6.24 20.42 -0.67
C ASP A 134 -6.22 19.07 0.06
N VAL A 135 -7.39 18.68 0.57
CA VAL A 135 -7.54 17.42 1.32
C VAL A 135 -8.04 16.34 0.37
N VAL A 136 -7.32 15.21 0.37
CA VAL A 136 -7.74 13.98 -0.27
C VAL A 136 -8.33 13.05 0.78
N ILE A 137 -9.54 12.54 0.55
CA ILE A 137 -10.24 11.63 1.47
C ILE A 137 -10.51 10.32 0.73
N PHE A 138 -10.28 9.19 1.40
CA PHE A 138 -10.43 7.85 0.84
C PHE A 138 -11.52 7.09 1.57
N THR A 139 -12.35 6.36 0.82
CA THR A 139 -13.32 5.39 1.37
C THR A 139 -13.13 4.06 0.67
N TYR A 140 -12.99 2.98 1.44
CA TYR A 140 -12.76 1.64 0.92
C TYR A 140 -14.02 0.76 0.96
N ASP A 141 -14.15 -0.14 -0.01
CA ASP A 141 -15.08 -1.26 -0.04
C ASP A 141 -14.35 -2.55 0.34
N HIS A 142 -14.50 -2.94 1.61
CA HIS A 142 -13.90 -4.16 2.15
C HIS A 142 -14.55 -5.46 1.68
N SER A 143 -15.66 -5.39 0.92
CA SER A 143 -16.25 -6.58 0.32
C SER A 143 -15.52 -7.04 -0.96
N GLN A 144 -14.64 -6.19 -1.50
CA GLN A 144 -13.92 -6.42 -2.74
C GLN A 144 -12.40 -6.28 -2.58
N LYS A 145 -11.65 -6.96 -3.45
CA LYS A 145 -10.18 -6.87 -3.49
C LYS A 145 -9.77 -5.67 -4.32
N GLY A 146 -8.83 -4.88 -3.81
CA GLY A 146 -8.17 -3.81 -4.58
C GLY A 146 -7.02 -4.36 -5.42
N ALA A 147 -6.44 -3.49 -6.24
CA ALA A 147 -5.34 -3.87 -7.14
C ALA A 147 -4.06 -4.27 -6.38
N TRP A 148 -3.90 -3.79 -5.14
CA TRP A 148 -2.76 -4.07 -4.28
C TRP A 148 -3.07 -5.10 -3.18
N HIS A 149 -4.13 -5.90 -3.33
CA HIS A 149 -4.60 -6.84 -2.30
C HIS A 149 -3.52 -7.75 -1.70
N ASN A 150 -2.54 -8.18 -2.50
CA ASN A 150 -1.46 -9.07 -2.07
C ASN A 150 -0.13 -8.36 -1.73
N GLY A 151 -0.07 -7.04 -1.88
CA GLY A 151 1.17 -6.26 -1.78
C GLY A 151 1.50 -5.80 -0.36
N ASN A 152 2.75 -5.41 -0.14
CA ASN A 152 3.25 -4.88 1.13
C ASN A 152 2.83 -3.41 1.36
N ASP A 153 2.91 -2.93 2.59
CA ASP A 153 2.54 -1.56 2.92
C ASP A 153 3.69 -0.59 2.56
N PHE A 154 3.46 0.26 1.55
CA PHE A 154 4.44 1.26 1.11
C PHE A 154 3.84 2.67 0.96
N ILE A 155 2.51 2.78 0.85
CA ILE A 155 1.81 4.03 0.55
C ILE A 155 2.02 5.07 1.66
N VAL A 156 1.86 4.70 2.93
CA VAL A 156 2.04 5.63 4.06
C VAL A 156 3.50 6.14 4.16
N PRO A 157 4.54 5.28 4.18
CA PRO A 157 5.92 5.74 4.10
C PRO A 157 6.19 6.71 2.94
N LEU A 158 5.64 6.40 1.76
CA LEU A 158 5.82 7.23 0.56
C LEU A 158 5.10 8.58 0.68
N LEU A 159 3.88 8.59 1.23
CA LEU A 159 3.10 9.80 1.49
C LEU A 159 3.75 10.71 2.51
N ILE A 160 4.53 10.19 3.48
CA ILE A 160 5.26 11.03 4.44
C ILE A 160 6.29 11.92 3.72
N ILE A 161 6.91 11.41 2.66
CA ILE A 161 8.00 12.10 1.97
C ILE A 161 7.57 12.79 0.67
N ASN A 162 6.40 12.44 0.13
CA ASN A 162 5.83 13.05 -1.06
C ASN A 162 4.29 13.09 -0.97
N PRO A 163 3.67 14.27 -0.79
CA PRO A 163 2.20 14.37 -0.73
C PRO A 163 1.53 13.90 -2.01
N GLU A 164 2.15 14.08 -3.19
CA GLU A 164 1.60 13.66 -4.49
C GLU A 164 1.47 12.13 -4.64
N ALA A 165 2.09 11.38 -3.72
CA ALA A 165 1.97 9.93 -3.68
C ALA A 165 0.56 9.44 -3.34
N TYR A 166 -0.38 10.34 -3.01
CA TYR A 166 -1.79 10.00 -2.81
C TYR A 166 -2.41 9.31 -4.03
N GLN A 167 -1.90 9.61 -5.23
CA GLN A 167 -2.33 8.96 -6.47
C GLN A 167 -2.11 7.44 -6.41
N PHE A 168 -1.06 6.97 -5.75
CA PHE A 168 -0.85 5.54 -5.55
C PHE A 168 -1.88 4.96 -4.58
N ALA A 169 -2.38 5.70 -3.59
CA ALA A 169 -3.48 5.24 -2.76
C ALA A 169 -4.79 5.08 -3.55
N ILE A 170 -5.00 5.92 -4.58
CA ILE A 170 -6.13 5.80 -5.50
C ILE A 170 -6.01 4.50 -6.32
N TYR A 171 -4.83 4.25 -6.90
CA TYR A 171 -4.64 3.15 -7.84
C TYR A 171 -4.29 1.80 -7.18
N LEU A 172 -3.66 1.80 -6.02
CA LEU A 172 -3.00 0.64 -5.38
C LEU A 172 -3.49 0.40 -3.95
N SER A 173 -4.80 0.32 -3.76
CA SER A 173 -5.41 -0.04 -2.47
C SER A 173 -5.49 -1.57 -2.27
N ARG A 174 -5.41 -2.01 -1.01
CA ARG A 174 -5.54 -3.43 -0.62
C ARG A 174 -6.99 -3.90 -0.65
N PRO A 175 -7.94 -3.28 0.07
CA PRO A 175 -9.35 -3.34 -0.29
C PRO A 175 -9.60 -2.50 -1.54
N ALA A 176 -10.71 -2.75 -2.23
CA ALA A 176 -11.11 -1.89 -3.34
C ALA A 176 -11.41 -0.47 -2.82
N LEU A 177 -10.95 0.58 -3.51
CA LEU A 177 -11.40 1.94 -3.24
C LEU A 177 -12.85 2.09 -3.71
N ALA A 178 -13.77 2.49 -2.83
CA ALA A 178 -15.16 2.74 -3.19
C ALA A 178 -15.32 4.14 -3.79
N ASN A 179 -14.71 5.13 -3.15
CA ASN A 179 -14.69 6.52 -3.59
C ASN A 179 -13.49 7.25 -2.99
N PHE A 180 -13.15 8.37 -3.61
CA PHE A 180 -12.26 9.35 -3.01
C PHE A 180 -12.75 10.76 -3.31
N ALA A 181 -12.34 11.73 -2.50
CA ALA A 181 -12.65 13.14 -2.74
C ALA A 181 -11.35 13.94 -2.80
N VAL A 182 -11.23 14.84 -3.77
CA VAL A 182 -10.12 15.77 -3.94
C VAL A 182 -10.68 17.18 -4.07
N ALA A 183 -10.22 18.11 -3.24
CA ALA A 183 -10.71 19.49 -3.24
C ALA A 183 -12.26 19.58 -3.13
N GLY A 184 -12.87 18.64 -2.40
CA GLY A 184 -14.33 18.52 -2.26
C GLY A 184 -15.06 17.90 -3.46
N ASN A 185 -14.38 17.57 -4.56
CA ASN A 185 -14.95 16.84 -5.68
C ASN A 185 -14.92 15.33 -5.40
N LEU A 186 -16.09 14.71 -5.33
CA LEU A 186 -16.24 13.28 -5.10
C LEU A 186 -16.09 12.50 -6.41
N TYR A 187 -15.27 11.46 -6.38
CA TYR A 187 -15.07 10.48 -7.44
C TYR A 187 -15.56 9.11 -6.97
N THR A 188 -16.51 8.54 -7.70
CA THR A 188 -16.97 7.16 -7.45
C THR A 188 -16.11 6.19 -8.25
N THR A 189 -15.74 5.07 -7.65
CA THR A 189 -14.89 4.07 -8.30
C THR A 189 -15.71 2.84 -8.68
N THR A 190 -15.48 2.33 -9.89
CA THR A 190 -15.98 1.03 -10.33
C THR A 190 -14.84 0.20 -10.91
N TYR A 191 -14.92 -1.12 -10.76
CA TYR A 191 -13.87 -2.03 -11.21
C TYR A 191 -14.42 -3.04 -12.20
N GLU A 192 -13.64 -3.31 -13.24
CA GLU A 192 -13.82 -4.49 -14.08
C GLU A 192 -12.80 -5.55 -13.65
N PRO A 193 -13.24 -6.67 -13.07
CA PRO A 193 -12.33 -7.71 -12.61
C PRO A 193 -11.81 -8.57 -13.77
N ASN A 194 -10.57 -9.04 -13.66
CA ASN A 194 -10.05 -10.11 -14.51
C ASN A 194 -10.61 -11.49 -14.09
N ASN A 195 -10.18 -12.54 -14.79
CA ASN A 195 -10.54 -13.93 -14.49
C ASN A 195 -10.07 -14.47 -13.11
N ARG A 196 -9.36 -13.67 -12.31
CA ARG A 196 -8.91 -13.97 -10.95
C ARG A 196 -9.62 -13.12 -9.90
N ASN A 197 -10.64 -12.36 -10.29
CA ASN A 197 -11.35 -11.42 -9.42
C ASN A 197 -10.42 -10.33 -8.82
N LEU A 198 -9.42 -9.91 -9.59
CA LEU A 198 -8.59 -8.74 -9.31
C LEU A 198 -8.91 -7.64 -10.31
N PRO A 199 -8.84 -6.34 -9.94
CA PRO A 199 -9.09 -5.24 -10.87
C PRO A 199 -8.25 -5.34 -12.15
N GLN A 200 -8.87 -5.48 -13.32
CA GLN A 200 -8.21 -5.30 -14.61
C GLN A 200 -8.26 -3.84 -15.06
N MET A 201 -9.40 -3.20 -14.82
CA MET A 201 -9.61 -1.78 -15.04
C MET A 201 -10.31 -1.16 -13.82
N ALA A 202 -10.01 0.10 -13.54
CA ALA A 202 -10.70 0.94 -12.58
C ALA A 202 -11.15 2.23 -13.27
N TYR A 203 -12.38 2.63 -13.03
CA TYR A 203 -12.98 3.86 -13.55
C TYR A 203 -13.31 4.77 -12.37
N PHE A 204 -12.74 5.97 -12.37
CA PHE A 204 -12.92 6.99 -11.36
C PHE A 204 -13.74 8.12 -11.97
N VAL A 205 -15.02 8.17 -11.62
CA VAL A 205 -15.99 9.07 -12.25
C VAL A 205 -16.34 10.20 -11.29
N GLY A 206 -15.94 11.42 -11.66
CA GLY A 206 -16.31 12.66 -11.00
C GLY A 206 -17.36 13.44 -11.79
N SER A 207 -17.79 14.59 -11.27
CA SER A 207 -18.79 15.45 -11.93
C SER A 207 -18.30 16.07 -13.25
N GLN A 208 -16.97 16.19 -13.43
CA GLN A 208 -16.38 16.86 -14.59
C GLN A 208 -15.44 15.98 -15.41
N ASN A 209 -14.91 14.90 -14.83
CA ASN A 209 -13.85 14.10 -15.45
C ASN A 209 -14.05 12.61 -15.15
N GLU A 210 -13.52 11.79 -16.06
CA GLU A 210 -13.36 10.35 -15.89
C GLU A 210 -11.87 10.03 -16.01
N VAL A 211 -11.33 9.33 -15.01
CA VAL A 211 -9.98 8.76 -15.05
C VAL A 211 -10.13 7.25 -15.14
N VAL A 212 -9.36 6.63 -16.03
CA VAL A 212 -9.32 5.18 -16.18
C VAL A 212 -7.92 4.71 -15.84
N ALA A 213 -7.81 3.64 -15.05
CA ALA A 213 -6.56 2.93 -14.81
C ALA A 213 -6.70 1.48 -15.29
N GLN A 214 -5.73 1.02 -16.07
CA GLN A 214 -5.60 -0.37 -16.51
C GLN A 214 -4.42 -1.01 -15.79
N TYR A 215 -4.60 -2.26 -15.34
CA TYR A 215 -3.63 -2.99 -14.53
C TYR A 215 -3.09 -4.21 -15.28
N GLU A 216 -1.77 -4.39 -15.23
CA GLU A 216 -1.11 -5.62 -15.63
C GLU A 216 -0.58 -6.35 -14.40
N TYR A 217 -0.73 -7.68 -14.34
CA TYR A 217 -0.32 -8.49 -13.20
C TYR A 217 0.64 -9.61 -13.59
N GLN A 218 1.58 -9.89 -12.70
CA GLN A 218 2.44 -11.06 -12.78
C GLN A 218 2.20 -11.99 -11.59
N ASN A 219 2.33 -13.30 -11.83
CA ASN A 219 2.47 -14.27 -10.76
C ASN A 219 3.93 -14.27 -10.31
N LEU A 220 4.18 -13.81 -9.10
CA LEU A 220 5.51 -13.81 -8.49
C LEU A 220 5.58 -14.91 -7.44
#